data_AF-A0A9X6IUY6-F1
#
_entry.id   AF-A0A9X6IUY6-F1
#
_cell.length_a   1.000
_cell.length_b   1.000
_cell.length_c   1.000
_cell.angle_alpha   90.00
_cell.angle_beta   90.00
_cell.angle_gamma   90.00
#
_symmetry.space_group_name_H-M   'P 1'
#
loop_
_entity.id
_entity.type
_entity.pdbx_description
1 polymer ?
#
loop_
_entity_poly.entity_id
_entity_poly.type
_entity_poly.pdbx_seq_one_letter_code
_entity_poly.pdbx_strand_id
1 'polypeptide(L)'
;MIAFETGLWEAAAVQQNFDNSTATEAMKQSLYSVWKTEELEQLFTYMKEQKEKGKPLTLAGFDMNLFYKSSFRSYAKEWLHKVNPEVKSEFDTAVSELIELDRYYNKNKTYPYDRFKMEIQPVINKFEKVRMFIQNHKSELIQVTPHPTYDVKVRGGISSPNLTDYSFYIRDQKMAQNFAWLTEMQYGNKLAPFNK
;
A
#
# COMPACT_ATOMS: atom_id res chain seq x y z
N MET A 1 12.09 -5.15 -11.23
CA MET A 1 11.10 -4.33 -10.50
C MET A 1 11.36 -2.87 -10.82
N ILE A 2 10.32 -2.06 -10.84
CA ILE A 2 10.39 -0.60 -10.89
C ILE A 2 9.60 -0.08 -9.69
N ALA A 3 10.26 0.63 -8.80
CA ALA A 3 9.68 1.16 -7.57
C ALA A 3 9.52 2.68 -7.68
N PHE A 4 8.32 3.20 -7.39
CA PHE A 4 8.01 4.61 -7.42
C PHE A 4 7.81 5.17 -6.01
N GLU A 5 8.11 6.46 -5.81
CA GLU A 5 7.69 7.21 -4.62
C GLU A 5 6.17 7.46 -4.71
N THR A 6 5.42 6.38 -4.54
CA THR A 6 3.97 6.28 -4.54
C THR A 6 3.53 5.30 -3.47
N GLY A 7 2.24 5.31 -3.13
CA GLY A 7 1.67 4.45 -2.10
C GLY A 7 2.01 2.98 -2.34
N LEU A 8 2.70 2.36 -1.37
CA LEU A 8 3.07 0.94 -1.38
C LEU A 8 1.88 0.05 -1.73
N TRP A 9 0.77 0.26 -1.03
CA TRP A 9 -0.43 -0.56 -1.15
C TRP A 9 -1.18 -0.34 -2.46
N GLU A 10 -1.16 0.88 -3.00
CA GLU A 10 -1.80 1.21 -4.28
C GLU A 10 -1.08 0.55 -5.44
N ALA A 11 0.25 0.70 -5.48
CA ALA A 11 1.06 0.03 -6.48
C ALA A 11 0.93 -1.49 -6.40
N ALA A 12 0.88 -2.06 -5.19
CA ALA A 12 0.67 -3.49 -5.00
C ALA A 12 -0.71 -3.95 -5.53
N ALA A 13 -1.79 -3.20 -5.24
CA ALA A 13 -3.13 -3.53 -5.71
C ALA A 13 -3.22 -3.48 -7.25
N VAL A 14 -2.64 -2.46 -7.88
CA VAL A 14 -2.56 -2.35 -9.34
C VAL A 14 -1.72 -3.47 -9.92
N GLN A 15 -0.58 -3.82 -9.31
CA GLN A 15 0.26 -4.93 -9.77
C GLN A 15 -0.49 -6.27 -9.76
N GLN A 16 -1.39 -6.50 -8.80
CA GLN A 16 -2.22 -7.71 -8.74
C GLN A 16 -3.28 -7.75 -9.85
N ASN A 17 -3.73 -6.58 -10.33
CA ASN A 17 -4.72 -6.44 -11.39
C ASN A 17 -4.12 -5.91 -12.70
N PHE A 18 -2.80 -6.06 -12.88
CA PHE A 18 -2.08 -5.40 -13.97
C PHE A 18 -2.54 -5.89 -15.35
N ASP A 19 -2.96 -7.15 -15.46
CA ASP A 19 -3.43 -7.75 -16.71
C ASP A 19 -4.80 -7.26 -17.15
N ASN A 20 -5.65 -6.89 -16.19
CA ASN A 20 -7.03 -6.48 -16.44
C ASN A 20 -7.20 -4.97 -16.54
N SER A 21 -6.09 -4.21 -16.58
CA SER A 21 -6.10 -2.75 -16.74
C SER A 21 -5.36 -2.35 -18.00
N THR A 22 -5.71 -1.22 -18.59
CA THR A 22 -4.89 -0.55 -19.61
C THR A 22 -3.64 0.06 -18.98
N ALA A 23 -2.63 0.41 -19.80
CA ALA A 23 -1.43 1.10 -19.32
C ALA A 23 -1.79 2.42 -18.59
N THR A 24 -2.71 3.19 -19.18
CA THR A 24 -3.23 4.44 -18.62
C THR A 24 -3.92 4.24 -17.28
N GLU A 25 -4.77 3.22 -17.15
CA GLU A 25 -5.48 2.91 -15.89
C GLU A 25 -4.50 2.48 -14.81
N ALA A 26 -3.58 1.56 -15.14
CA ALA A 26 -2.56 1.10 -14.21
C ALA A 26 -1.71 2.27 -13.69
N MET A 27 -1.27 3.18 -14.56
CA MET A 27 -0.55 4.39 -14.16
C MET A 27 -1.39 5.28 -13.24
N LYS A 28 -2.61 5.62 -13.67
CA LYS A 28 -3.47 6.56 -12.92
C LYS A 28 -3.88 6.03 -11.55
N GLN A 29 -4.02 4.72 -11.38
CA GLN A 29 -4.43 4.08 -10.13
C GLN A 29 -3.25 3.85 -9.18
N SER A 30 -2.02 3.69 -9.70
CA SER A 30 -0.85 3.38 -8.87
C SER A 30 0.00 4.59 -8.49
N LEU A 31 -0.01 5.66 -9.29
CA LEU A 31 0.88 6.82 -9.09
C LEU A 31 0.16 8.02 -8.47
N TYR A 32 0.91 8.86 -7.73
CA TYR A 32 0.45 10.22 -7.40
C TYR A 32 0.24 11.07 -8.65
N SER A 33 -0.64 12.07 -8.54
CA SER A 33 -1.01 12.91 -9.68
C SER A 33 0.16 13.62 -10.35
N VAL A 34 1.19 14.01 -9.58
CA VAL A 34 2.41 14.66 -10.10
C VAL A 34 3.22 13.76 -11.04
N TRP A 35 3.04 12.44 -10.94
CA TRP A 35 3.71 11.44 -11.77
C TRP A 35 2.86 10.94 -12.94
N LYS A 36 1.69 11.54 -13.21
CA LYS A 36 0.80 11.08 -14.30
C LYS A 36 1.11 11.84 -15.58
N THR A 37 2.18 11.45 -16.26
CA THR A 37 2.65 12.08 -17.50
C THR A 37 2.60 11.10 -18.68
N GLU A 38 2.71 11.62 -19.90
CA GLU A 38 2.73 10.79 -21.12
C GLU A 38 3.95 9.86 -21.15
N GLU A 39 5.10 10.31 -20.65
CA GLU A 39 6.32 9.50 -20.58
C GLU A 39 6.16 8.30 -19.64
N LEU A 40 5.49 8.52 -18.50
CA LEU A 40 5.20 7.43 -17.58
C LEU A 40 4.10 6.51 -18.13
N GLU A 41 3.16 7.00 -18.90
CA GLU A 41 2.21 6.14 -19.62
C GLU A 41 2.92 5.23 -20.64
N GLN A 42 3.92 5.76 -21.36
CA GLN A 42 4.77 4.94 -22.25
C GLN A 42 5.56 3.88 -21.47
N LEU A 43 6.05 4.20 -20.28
CA LEU A 43 6.69 3.21 -19.41
C LEU A 43 5.72 2.08 -19.01
N PHE A 44 4.47 2.41 -18.66
CA PHE A 44 3.47 1.38 -18.34
C PHE A 44 3.09 0.53 -19.55
N THR A 45 3.03 1.13 -20.75
CA THR A 45 2.89 0.40 -22.01
C THR A 45 4.05 -0.57 -22.21
N TYR A 46 5.29 -0.09 -22.03
CA TYR A 46 6.47 -0.93 -22.11
C TYR A 46 6.48 -2.07 -21.09
N MET A 47 6.05 -1.83 -19.84
CA MET A 47 5.94 -2.87 -18.81
C MET A 47 4.97 -3.99 -19.23
N LYS A 48 3.85 -3.65 -19.88
CA LYS A 48 2.91 -4.64 -20.44
C LYS A 48 3.54 -5.45 -21.56
N GLU A 49 4.18 -4.80 -22.52
CA GLU A 49 4.89 -5.50 -23.60
C GLU A 49 5.98 -6.44 -23.08
N GLN A 50 6.77 -5.99 -22.08
CA GLN A 50 7.82 -6.83 -21.50
C GLN A 50 7.25 -8.07 -20.81
N LYS A 51 6.08 -7.96 -20.20
CA LYS A 51 5.37 -9.12 -19.64
C LYS A 51 4.96 -10.12 -20.74
N GLU A 52 4.40 -9.66 -21.86
CA GLU A 52 4.06 -10.51 -23.01
C GLU A 52 5.31 -11.19 -23.61
N LYS A 53 6.45 -10.49 -23.59
CA LYS A 53 7.76 -10.99 -24.03
C LYS A 53 8.43 -11.93 -23.01
N GLY A 54 7.73 -12.32 -21.93
CA GLY A 54 8.25 -13.22 -20.89
C GLY A 54 9.31 -12.60 -19.97
N LYS A 55 9.46 -11.28 -19.98
CA LYS A 55 10.42 -10.52 -19.16
C LYS A 55 9.71 -9.48 -18.29
N PRO A 56 8.75 -9.89 -17.43
CA PRO A 56 7.88 -8.95 -16.73
C PRO A 56 8.66 -7.99 -15.83
N LEU A 57 8.22 -6.73 -15.83
CA LEU A 57 8.68 -5.69 -14.92
C LEU A 57 7.62 -5.49 -13.84
N THR A 58 7.95 -5.82 -12.59
CA THR A 58 7.04 -5.64 -11.44
C THR A 58 6.96 -4.18 -11.02
N LEU A 59 5.74 -3.65 -10.92
CA LEU A 59 5.41 -2.37 -10.31
C LEU A 59 5.46 -2.46 -8.77
N ALA A 60 6.10 -1.49 -8.14
CA ALA A 60 6.08 -1.32 -6.70
C ALA A 60 5.98 0.16 -6.30
N GLY A 61 5.45 0.40 -5.12
CA GLY A 61 5.47 1.71 -4.45
C GLY A 61 6.22 1.57 -3.13
N PHE A 62 6.79 2.65 -2.62
CA PHE A 62 7.44 2.63 -1.30
C PHE A 62 7.00 3.77 -0.37
N ASP A 63 6.22 4.72 -0.86
CA ASP A 63 5.61 5.77 -0.03
C ASP A 63 4.47 5.19 0.83
N MET A 64 4.18 5.88 1.93
CA MET A 64 3.16 5.54 2.90
C MET A 64 2.05 6.59 3.02
N ASN A 65 2.07 7.66 2.20
CA ASN A 65 0.99 8.64 2.25
C ASN A 65 -0.37 8.01 1.90
N LEU A 66 -1.41 8.51 2.56
CA LEU A 66 -2.78 8.03 2.42
C LEU A 66 -3.39 8.44 1.07
N PHE A 67 -3.97 7.48 0.34
CA PHE A 67 -4.78 7.75 -0.84
C PHE A 67 -6.25 7.81 -0.46
N TYR A 68 -6.89 8.99 -0.59
CA TYR A 68 -8.32 9.13 -0.32
C TYR A 68 -9.20 8.34 -1.31
N LYS A 69 -8.75 8.20 -2.55
CA LYS A 69 -9.36 7.35 -3.58
C LYS A 69 -8.38 6.20 -3.84
N SER A 70 -8.52 5.16 -3.05
CA SER A 70 -7.56 4.05 -2.97
C SER A 70 -8.05 2.85 -3.79
N SER A 71 -7.23 2.42 -4.75
CA SER A 71 -7.37 1.15 -5.45
C SER A 71 -7.16 -0.03 -4.50
N PHE A 72 -6.27 0.12 -3.51
CA PHE A 72 -6.04 -0.87 -2.48
C PHE A 72 -7.28 -1.11 -1.61
N ARG A 73 -8.00 -0.05 -1.22
CA ARG A 73 -9.23 -0.18 -0.43
C ARG A 73 -10.26 -1.04 -1.17
N SER A 74 -10.46 -0.81 -2.47
CA SER A 74 -11.39 -1.61 -3.28
C SER A 74 -10.95 -3.06 -3.35
N TYR A 75 -9.68 -3.31 -3.69
CA TYR A 75 -9.11 -4.65 -3.75
C TYR A 75 -9.25 -5.40 -2.41
N ALA A 76 -8.82 -4.79 -1.31
CA ALA A 76 -8.83 -5.40 0.01
C ALA A 76 -10.25 -5.73 0.49
N LYS A 77 -11.25 -4.90 0.16
CA LYS A 77 -12.66 -5.22 0.44
C LYS A 77 -13.10 -6.49 -0.27
N GLU A 78 -12.87 -6.58 -1.58
CA GLU A 78 -13.24 -7.77 -2.35
C GLU A 78 -12.50 -9.01 -1.87
N TRP A 79 -11.21 -8.89 -1.60
CA TRP A 79 -10.37 -9.97 -1.10
C TRP A 79 -10.82 -10.49 0.26
N LEU A 80 -11.04 -9.60 1.23
CA LEU A 80 -11.52 -9.96 2.56
C LEU A 80 -12.94 -10.52 2.52
N HIS A 81 -13.82 -9.97 1.68
CA HIS A 81 -15.21 -10.44 1.55
C HIS A 81 -15.31 -11.90 1.13
N LYS A 82 -14.38 -12.39 0.29
CA LYS A 82 -14.36 -13.79 -0.15
C LYS A 82 -14.15 -14.80 1.00
N VAL A 83 -13.56 -14.36 2.12
CA VAL A 83 -13.34 -15.21 3.30
C VAL A 83 -14.29 -14.83 4.43
N ASN A 84 -14.43 -13.54 4.73
CA ASN A 84 -15.30 -13.05 5.80
C ASN A 84 -15.88 -11.64 5.49
N PRO A 85 -17.20 -11.52 5.23
CA PRO A 85 -17.86 -10.24 4.98
C PRO A 85 -17.81 -9.24 6.15
N GLU A 86 -17.79 -9.71 7.41
CA GLU A 86 -17.72 -8.84 8.59
C GLU A 86 -16.35 -8.16 8.68
N VAL A 87 -15.27 -8.90 8.43
CA VAL A 87 -13.90 -8.35 8.42
C VAL A 87 -13.73 -7.35 7.29
N LYS A 88 -14.34 -7.60 6.12
CA LYS A 88 -14.43 -6.59 5.06
C LYS A 88 -15.11 -5.31 5.56
N SER A 89 -16.18 -5.42 6.36
CA SER A 89 -16.89 -4.27 6.89
C SER A 89 -16.03 -3.50 7.89
N GLU A 90 -15.38 -4.20 8.82
CA GLU A 90 -14.49 -3.60 9.81
C GLU A 90 -13.31 -2.87 9.16
N PHE A 91 -12.71 -3.47 8.11
CA PHE A 91 -11.68 -2.82 7.30
C PHE A 91 -12.20 -1.54 6.61
N ASP A 92 -13.35 -1.62 5.94
CA ASP A 92 -13.92 -0.50 5.19
C ASP A 92 -14.26 0.68 6.11
N THR A 93 -14.80 0.39 7.31
CA THR A 93 -15.04 1.38 8.36
C THR A 93 -13.74 2.00 8.86
N ALA A 94 -12.71 1.19 9.16
CA ALA A 94 -11.44 1.71 9.63
C ALA A 94 -10.79 2.67 8.61
N VAL A 95 -10.85 2.33 7.32
CA VAL A 95 -10.34 3.22 6.26
C VAL A 95 -11.16 4.50 6.14
N SER A 96 -12.50 4.44 6.24
CA SER A 96 -13.34 5.64 6.26
C SER A 96 -12.98 6.57 7.41
N GLU A 97 -12.91 6.04 8.64
CA GLU A 97 -12.60 6.83 9.84
C GLU A 97 -11.19 7.44 9.77
N LEU A 98 -10.21 6.70 9.24
CA LEU A 98 -8.86 7.23 9.00
C LEU A 98 -8.89 8.43 8.05
N ILE A 99 -9.60 8.32 6.93
CA ILE A 99 -9.73 9.40 5.94
C ILE A 99 -10.44 10.62 6.55
N GLU A 100 -11.47 10.40 7.35
CA GLU A 100 -12.23 11.49 8.00
C GLU A 100 -11.36 12.24 9.01
N LEU A 101 -10.63 11.51 9.86
CA LEU A 101 -9.67 12.11 10.79
C LEU A 101 -8.60 12.90 10.03
N ASP A 102 -7.95 12.28 9.04
CA ASP A 102 -6.90 12.92 8.26
C ASP A 102 -7.41 14.21 7.59
N ARG A 103 -8.61 14.20 6.99
CA ARG A 103 -9.24 15.41 6.42
C ARG A 103 -9.52 16.48 7.45
N TYR A 104 -10.06 16.12 8.61
CA TYR A 104 -10.37 17.07 9.68
C TYR A 104 -9.12 17.81 10.12
N TYR A 105 -8.06 17.06 10.45
CA TYR A 105 -6.81 17.62 10.94
C TYR A 105 -6.05 18.42 9.86
N ASN A 106 -6.01 17.92 8.61
CA ASN A 106 -5.41 18.65 7.48
C ASN A 106 -6.14 19.96 7.17
N LYS A 107 -7.48 19.95 7.18
CA LYS A 107 -8.29 21.15 6.92
C LYS A 107 -8.07 22.23 7.98
N ASN A 108 -8.05 21.83 9.24
CA ASN A 108 -7.95 22.78 10.35
C ASN A 108 -6.51 23.28 10.58
N LYS A 109 -5.50 22.65 9.95
CA LYS A 109 -4.07 22.93 10.14
C LYS A 109 -3.63 22.94 11.62
N THR A 110 -4.42 22.32 12.48
CA THR A 110 -4.17 22.20 13.92
C THR A 110 -4.14 20.74 14.26
N TYR A 111 -3.05 20.29 14.89
CA TYR A 111 -2.84 18.90 15.25
C TYR A 111 -2.54 18.78 16.75
N PRO A 112 -3.56 18.94 17.62
CA PRO A 112 -3.41 18.63 19.04
C PRO A 112 -3.08 17.14 19.19
N TYR A 113 -1.81 16.83 19.38
CA TYR A 113 -1.28 15.46 19.32
C TYR A 113 -2.00 14.51 20.27
N ASP A 114 -2.22 14.91 21.52
CA ASP A 114 -2.89 14.05 22.52
C ASP A 114 -4.33 13.71 22.13
N ARG A 115 -5.03 14.69 21.55
CA ARG A 115 -6.38 14.50 21.03
C ARG A 115 -6.37 13.58 19.82
N PHE A 116 -5.49 13.83 18.85
CA PHE A 116 -5.36 12.97 17.68
C PHE A 116 -5.03 11.53 18.09
N LYS A 117 -4.08 11.35 19.01
CA LYS A 117 -3.67 10.04 19.53
C LYS A 117 -4.85 9.30 20.17
N MET A 118 -5.69 9.98 20.92
CA MET A 118 -6.90 9.40 21.49
C MET A 118 -7.93 9.04 20.40
N GLU A 119 -8.18 9.93 19.45
CA GLU A 119 -9.18 9.74 18.39
C GLU A 119 -8.78 8.68 17.34
N ILE A 120 -7.49 8.51 17.06
CA ILE A 120 -6.99 7.51 16.12
C ILE A 120 -6.92 6.10 16.72
N GLN A 121 -6.84 5.97 18.05
CA GLN A 121 -6.65 4.67 18.70
C GLN A 121 -7.75 3.65 18.39
N PRO A 122 -9.05 4.01 18.38
CA PRO A 122 -10.11 3.10 17.93
C PRO A 122 -9.92 2.63 16.49
N VAL A 123 -9.42 3.49 15.60
CA VAL A 123 -9.14 3.16 14.20
C VAL A 123 -7.98 2.16 14.11
N ILE A 124 -6.90 2.39 14.86
CA ILE A 124 -5.76 1.46 14.98
C ILE A 124 -6.24 0.09 15.47
N ASN A 125 -7.10 0.05 16.49
CA ASN A 125 -7.61 -1.21 17.03
C ASN A 125 -8.41 -2.02 15.99
N LYS A 126 -9.17 -1.36 15.10
CA LYS A 126 -9.86 -2.03 13.99
C LYS A 126 -8.85 -2.60 12.99
N PHE A 127 -7.82 -1.84 12.60
CA PHE A 127 -6.77 -2.34 11.71
C PHE A 127 -5.99 -3.51 12.32
N GLU A 128 -5.75 -3.50 13.63
CA GLU A 128 -5.10 -4.59 14.35
C GLU A 128 -5.92 -5.89 14.31
N LYS A 129 -7.24 -5.80 14.49
CA LYS A 129 -8.12 -6.97 14.33
C LYS A 129 -8.11 -7.51 12.90
N VAL A 130 -8.18 -6.63 11.89
CA VAL A 130 -8.07 -7.04 10.48
C VAL A 130 -6.72 -7.70 10.22
N ARG A 131 -5.61 -7.16 10.78
CA ARG A 131 -4.28 -7.77 10.67
C ARG A 131 -4.23 -9.16 11.29
N MET A 132 -4.77 -9.33 12.49
CA MET A 132 -4.84 -10.63 13.16
C MET A 132 -5.66 -11.63 12.35
N PHE A 133 -6.80 -11.21 11.80
CA PHE A 133 -7.59 -12.05 10.91
C PHE A 133 -6.76 -12.50 9.70
N ILE A 134 -6.08 -11.58 9.01
CA ILE A 134 -5.24 -11.91 7.86
C ILE A 134 -4.14 -12.92 8.24
N GLN A 135 -3.54 -12.78 9.42
CA GLN A 135 -2.52 -13.71 9.90
C GLN A 135 -3.09 -15.11 10.17
N ASN A 136 -4.26 -15.19 10.82
CA ASN A 136 -4.88 -16.46 11.19
C ASN A 136 -5.51 -17.19 9.99
N HIS A 137 -5.93 -16.46 8.96
CA HIS A 137 -6.58 -16.99 7.76
C HIS A 137 -5.69 -16.91 6.52
N LYS A 138 -4.36 -16.83 6.70
CA LYS A 138 -3.39 -16.65 5.59
C LYS A 138 -3.59 -17.66 4.45
N SER A 139 -3.76 -18.93 4.78
CA SER A 139 -3.91 -20.01 3.79
C SER A 139 -5.20 -19.86 2.95
N GLU A 140 -6.33 -19.55 3.59
CA GLU A 140 -7.61 -19.31 2.90
C GLU A 140 -7.53 -18.07 2.01
N LEU A 141 -6.93 -17.00 2.53
CA LEU A 141 -6.75 -15.77 1.80
C LEU A 141 -5.85 -15.93 0.57
N ILE A 142 -4.80 -16.77 0.65
CA ILE A 142 -3.96 -17.10 -0.51
C ILE A 142 -4.77 -17.85 -1.58
N GLN A 143 -5.64 -18.79 -1.20
CA GLN A 143 -6.44 -19.55 -2.16
C GLN A 143 -7.41 -18.67 -2.98
N VAL A 144 -7.87 -17.56 -2.40
CA VAL A 144 -8.80 -16.63 -3.06
C VAL A 144 -8.12 -15.42 -3.71
N THR A 145 -6.78 -15.35 -3.66
CA THR A 145 -6.02 -14.30 -4.35
C THR A 145 -6.00 -14.55 -5.86
N PRO A 146 -6.22 -13.51 -6.70
CA PRO A 146 -6.31 -13.68 -8.16
C PRO A 146 -5.06 -14.25 -8.83
N HIS A 147 -3.88 -14.02 -8.24
CA HIS A 147 -2.58 -14.49 -8.73
C HIS A 147 -1.70 -14.86 -7.53
N PRO A 148 -0.71 -15.76 -7.70
CA PRO A 148 0.26 -16.05 -6.65
C PRO A 148 0.87 -14.74 -6.17
N THR A 149 0.48 -14.35 -4.96
CA THR A 149 0.94 -13.11 -4.36
C THR A 149 2.44 -13.20 -4.13
N TYR A 150 3.18 -12.16 -4.48
CA TYR A 150 4.44 -11.90 -3.80
C TYR A 150 4.11 -11.87 -2.31
N ASP A 151 4.72 -12.74 -1.51
CA ASP A 151 4.38 -12.97 -0.10
C ASP A 151 4.46 -11.63 0.66
N VAL A 152 3.34 -10.90 0.72
CA VAL A 152 3.26 -9.60 1.35
C VAL A 152 3.22 -9.87 2.85
N LYS A 153 4.40 -9.98 3.47
CA LYS A 153 4.50 -9.85 4.91
C LYS A 153 3.95 -8.47 5.27
N VAL A 154 2.70 -8.44 5.75
CA VAL A 154 2.07 -7.24 6.28
C VAL A 154 2.85 -6.80 7.51
N ARG A 155 3.89 -5.99 7.31
CA ARG A 155 4.60 -5.23 8.33
C ARG A 155 4.29 -3.75 8.12
N GLY A 156 3.02 -3.40 8.24
CA GLY A 156 2.56 -2.02 8.27
C GLY A 156 2.01 -1.70 9.66
N GLY A 157 2.72 -0.88 10.43
CA GLY A 157 2.16 -0.19 11.59
C GLY A 157 1.67 1.18 11.16
N ILE A 158 0.50 1.60 11.65
CA ILE A 158 0.01 2.97 11.50
C ILE A 158 0.64 3.79 12.63
N SER A 159 1.47 4.77 12.31
CA SER A 159 1.97 5.73 13.29
C SER A 159 1.98 7.13 12.69
N SER A 160 1.37 8.08 13.42
CA SER A 160 1.45 9.52 13.16
C SER A 160 2.32 10.18 14.22
N PRO A 161 3.22 11.10 13.81
CA PRO A 161 3.71 12.13 14.72
C PRO A 161 3.71 13.53 14.10
N ASN A 162 3.56 14.55 14.94
CA ASN A 162 3.66 15.95 14.54
C ASN A 162 4.94 16.60 15.10
N LEU A 163 5.78 17.01 14.16
CA LEU A 163 6.81 18.04 14.10
C LEU A 163 7.20 17.88 12.64
N THR A 164 6.96 18.86 11.76
CA THR A 164 7.03 18.65 10.30
C THR A 164 8.31 17.89 9.89
N ASP A 165 9.46 18.22 10.49
CA ASP A 165 10.73 17.53 10.25
C ASP A 165 10.75 16.08 10.77
N TYR A 166 10.12 15.80 11.91
CA TYR A 166 9.99 14.45 12.45
C TYR A 166 8.97 13.61 11.68
N SER A 167 7.89 14.21 11.14
CA SER A 167 6.96 13.50 10.27
C SER A 167 7.61 13.09 8.95
N PHE A 168 8.44 13.97 8.35
CA PHE A 168 9.22 13.63 7.17
C PHE A 168 10.28 12.57 7.49
N TYR A 169 11.01 12.70 8.61
CA TYR A 169 11.97 11.70 9.05
C TYR A 169 11.35 10.31 9.26
N ILE A 170 10.19 10.24 9.92
CA ILE A 170 9.49 8.96 10.14
C ILE A 170 8.94 8.41 8.83
N ARG A 171 8.39 9.26 7.95
CA ARG A 171 7.97 8.87 6.60
C ARG A 171 9.16 8.28 5.84
N ASP A 172 10.30 8.97 5.81
CA ASP A 172 11.52 8.52 5.13
C ASP A 172 12.05 7.21 5.71
N GLN A 173 12.03 7.06 7.05
CA GLN A 173 12.41 5.81 7.69
C GLN A 173 11.50 4.64 7.23
N LYS A 174 10.20 4.89 7.08
CA LYS A 174 9.23 3.90 6.62
C LYS A 174 9.35 3.62 5.13
N MET A 175 9.59 4.64 4.32
CA MET A 175 9.92 4.50 2.90
C MET A 175 11.18 3.66 2.73
N ALA A 176 12.22 3.91 3.51
CA ALA A 176 13.45 3.13 3.53
C ALA A 176 13.20 1.67 3.96
N GLN A 177 12.35 1.44 4.97
CA GLN A 177 11.93 0.09 5.38
C GLN A 177 11.17 -0.65 4.27
N ASN A 178 10.24 0.02 3.60
CA ASN A 178 9.49 -0.54 2.46
C ASN A 178 10.44 -0.86 1.30
N PHE A 179 11.38 0.04 0.99
CA PHE A 179 12.35 -0.15 -0.08
C PHE A 179 13.34 -1.29 0.22
N ALA A 180 13.84 -1.38 1.46
CA ALA A 180 14.68 -2.48 1.90
C ALA A 180 13.95 -3.82 1.78
N TRP A 181 12.68 -3.87 2.20
CA TRP A 181 11.84 -5.06 2.06
C TRP A 181 11.63 -5.46 0.58
N LEU A 182 11.30 -4.51 -0.30
CA LEU A 182 11.18 -4.78 -1.75
C LEU A 182 12.49 -5.33 -2.34
N THR A 183 13.63 -4.81 -1.88
CA THR A 183 14.97 -5.27 -2.29
C THR A 183 15.23 -6.71 -1.83
N GLU A 184 14.88 -7.06 -0.59
CA GLU A 184 14.94 -8.43 -0.09
C GLU A 184 14.03 -9.38 -0.89
N MET A 185 12.82 -8.95 -1.25
CA MET A 185 11.91 -9.77 -2.07
C MET A 185 12.48 -10.06 -3.46
N GLN A 186 13.13 -9.06 -4.07
CA GLN A 186 13.66 -9.20 -5.43
C GLN A 186 15.02 -9.90 -5.47
N TYR A 187 15.85 -9.74 -4.43
CA TYR A 187 17.27 -10.11 -4.44
C TYR A 187 17.74 -10.89 -3.20
N GLY A 188 16.86 -11.32 -2.30
CA GLY A 188 17.21 -11.90 -1.00
C GLY A 188 18.11 -13.15 -1.03
N ASN A 189 18.18 -13.86 -2.15
CA ASN A 189 19.12 -14.97 -2.36
C ASN A 189 20.42 -14.57 -3.08
N LYS A 190 20.62 -13.27 -3.37
CA LYS A 190 21.74 -12.72 -4.17
C LYS A 190 22.50 -11.59 -3.48
N LEU A 191 22.02 -11.09 -2.33
CA LEU A 191 22.70 -10.02 -1.60
C LEU A 191 23.60 -10.63 -0.54
N ALA A 192 24.90 -10.34 -0.63
CA ALA A 192 25.82 -10.54 0.48
C ALA A 192 25.31 -9.74 1.69
N PRO A 193 25.49 -10.26 2.93
CA PRO A 193 25.03 -9.56 4.12
C PRO A 193 25.63 -8.15 4.17
N PHE A 194 24.78 -7.15 4.37
CA PHE A 194 25.22 -5.82 4.79
C PHE A 194 25.89 -5.98 6.16
N ASN A 195 27.22 -6.07 6.15
CA ASN A 195 28.00 -6.03 7.38
C ASN A 195 27.78 -4.66 8.04
N LYS A 196 27.36 -4.70 9.30
CA LYS A 196 27.15 -3.54 10.18
C LYS A 196 28.43 -2.76 10.41
#